data_AF-G2YCF1-F1
#
_entry.id   AF-G2YCF1-F1
#
_cell.length_a   1.000
_cell.length_b   1.000
_cell.length_c   1.000
_cell.angle_alpha   90.00
_cell.angle_beta   90.00
_cell.angle_gamma   90.00
#
_symmetry.space_group_name_H-M   'P 1'
#
loop_
_entity.id
_entity.type
_entity.pdbx_description
1 polymer ?
#
loop_
_entity_poly.entity_id
_entity_poly.type
_entity_poly.pdbx_seq_one_letter_code
_entity_poly.pdbx_strand_id
1 'polypeptide(L)'
;MNVFMPRRDTTFVLIANCLFHLAKNPEIWAQLRAESIGNVLQETLRLQGPAGRSQLLALKNTILPVGGGPDGQSPILVEQGDVVALNTWGPNHDKDISTGISICTGGNDVDEFKPQRLNDKRMV
;
A
#
# COMPACT_ATOMS: atom_id res chain seq x y z
N MET A 1 2.22 -28.93 -4.18
CA MET A 1 0.79 -29.18 -3.95
C MET A 1 0.00 -28.08 -4.68
N ASN A 2 -0.44 -28.35 -5.92
CA ASN A 2 -1.26 -27.40 -6.67
C ASN A 2 -2.71 -27.52 -6.18
N VAL A 3 -3.14 -26.59 -5.34
CA VAL A 3 -4.56 -26.40 -5.02
C VAL A 3 -5.20 -25.67 -6.20
N PHE A 4 -6.05 -26.38 -6.95
CA PHE A 4 -7.00 -25.79 -7.89
C PHE A 4 -7.91 -24.82 -7.12
N MET A 5 -8.01 -23.55 -7.54
CA MET A 5 -8.94 -22.56 -6.98
C MET A 5 -9.98 -22.12 -8.03
N PRO A 6 -11.03 -22.91 -8.31
CA PRO A 6 -11.98 -22.63 -9.40
C PRO A 6 -12.87 -21.39 -9.21
N ARG A 7 -12.86 -20.78 -8.01
CA ARG A 7 -13.75 -19.65 -7.65
C ARG A 7 -13.13 -18.28 -7.88
N ARG A 8 -11.83 -18.20 -8.17
CA ARG A 8 -11.11 -16.92 -8.29
C ARG A 8 -11.40 -16.19 -9.60
N ASP A 9 -11.81 -16.90 -10.64
CA ASP A 9 -11.78 -16.34 -12.00
C ASP A 9 -13.05 -15.56 -12.37
N THR A 10 -14.25 -15.98 -11.92
CA THR A 10 -15.50 -15.29 -12.31
C THR A 10 -15.65 -13.91 -11.67
N THR A 11 -15.27 -13.76 -10.40
CA THR A 11 -15.31 -12.47 -9.70
C THR A 11 -14.29 -11.49 -10.29
N PHE A 12 -13.10 -11.98 -10.66
CA PHE A 12 -12.07 -11.15 -11.26
C PHE A 12 -12.50 -10.63 -12.65
N VAL A 13 -13.15 -11.48 -13.46
CA VAL A 13 -13.70 -11.07 -14.77
C VAL A 13 -14.77 -10.00 -14.60
N LEU A 14 -15.67 -10.13 -13.62
CA LEU A 14 -16.69 -9.10 -13.36
C LEU A 14 -16.03 -7.76 -12.96
N ILE A 15 -15.09 -7.79 -12.00
CA ILE A 15 -14.36 -6.60 -11.56
C ILE A 15 -13.60 -5.96 -12.72
N ALA A 16 -12.92 -6.78 -13.55
CA ALA A 16 -12.19 -6.31 -14.71
C ALA A 16 -13.11 -5.61 -15.73
N ASN A 17 -14.30 -6.18 -16.00
CA ASN A 17 -15.30 -5.54 -16.85
C ASN A 17 -15.85 -4.25 -16.24
N CYS A 18 -16.15 -4.22 -14.94
CA CYS A 18 -16.56 -3.00 -14.24
C CYS A 18 -15.50 -1.90 -14.39
N LEU A 19 -14.22 -2.22 -14.13
CA LEU A 19 -13.11 -1.29 -14.29
C LEU A 19 -12.94 -0.81 -15.74
N PHE A 20 -13.11 -1.71 -16.72
CA PHE A 20 -13.07 -1.35 -18.14
C PHE A 20 -14.16 -0.34 -18.51
N HIS A 21 -15.39 -0.55 -18.04
CA HIS A 21 -16.48 0.39 -18.25
C HIS A 21 -16.25 1.72 -17.53
N LEU A 22 -15.73 1.70 -16.29
CA LEU A 22 -15.38 2.93 -15.55
C LEU A 22 -14.25 3.71 -16.23
N ALA A 23 -13.23 3.02 -16.77
CA ALA A 23 -12.13 3.65 -17.48
C ALA A 23 -12.57 4.38 -18.77
N LYS A 24 -13.66 3.93 -19.39
CA LYS A 24 -14.24 4.56 -20.59
C LYS A 24 -15.19 5.72 -20.28
N ASN A 25 -15.65 5.88 -19.04
CA ASN A 25 -16.62 6.89 -18.61
C ASN A 25 -16.03 7.71 -17.45
N PRO A 26 -15.08 8.63 -17.74
CA PRO A 26 -14.31 9.34 -16.71
C PRO A 26 -15.18 10.23 -15.80
N GLU A 27 -16.32 10.71 -16.27
CA GLU A 27 -17.28 11.50 -15.51
C GLU A 27 -17.95 10.70 -14.39
N ILE A 28 -18.37 9.46 -14.68
CA ILE A 28 -18.94 8.55 -13.68
C ILE A 28 -17.85 8.15 -12.68
N TRP A 29 -16.62 7.89 -13.15
CA TRP A 29 -15.49 7.61 -12.26
C TRP A 29 -15.17 8.78 -11.32
N ALA A 30 -15.25 10.02 -11.81
CA ALA A 30 -15.04 11.21 -10.98
C ALA A 30 -16.11 11.34 -9.87
N GLN A 31 -17.38 11.10 -10.20
CA GLN A 31 -18.48 11.08 -9.23
C GLN A 31 -18.27 10.00 -8.16
N LEU A 32 -17.97 8.77 -8.58
CA LEU A 32 -17.71 7.65 -7.66
C LEU A 32 -16.48 7.89 -6.76
N ARG A 33 -15.44 8.55 -7.27
CA ARG A 33 -14.29 8.95 -6.44
C ARG A 33 -14.67 10.01 -5.42
N ALA A 34 -15.55 10.95 -5.76
CA ALA A 34 -16.06 11.94 -4.82
C ALA A 34 -16.99 11.32 -3.76
N GLU A 35 -17.74 10.27 -4.12
CA GLU A 35 -18.70 9.58 -3.24
C GLU A 35 -18.07 8.57 -2.25
N SER A 36 -16.74 8.56 -2.08
CA SER A 36 -15.96 7.76 -1.11
C SER A 36 -15.38 6.43 -1.61
N ILE A 37 -15.66 5.96 -2.83
CA ILE A 37 -15.06 4.70 -3.33
C ILE A 37 -13.54 4.78 -3.38
N GLY A 38 -13.00 5.96 -3.73
CA GLY A 38 -11.56 6.19 -3.70
C GLY A 38 -10.94 5.95 -2.32
N ASN A 39 -11.65 6.32 -1.26
CA ASN A 39 -11.19 6.18 0.11
C ASN A 39 -11.33 4.75 0.61
N VAL A 40 -12.42 4.06 0.23
CA VAL A 40 -12.62 2.62 0.49
C VAL A 40 -11.48 1.79 -0.12
N LEU A 41 -11.12 2.06 -1.38
CA LEU A 41 -10.04 1.34 -2.07
C LEU A 41 -8.69 1.57 -1.39
N GLN A 42 -8.37 2.81 -1.05
CA GLN A 42 -7.10 3.16 -0.41
C GLN A 42 -7.00 2.58 1.01
N GLU A 43 -8.08 2.61 1.79
CA GLU A 43 -8.11 2.01 3.13
C GLU A 43 -8.02 0.48 3.06
N THR A 44 -8.64 -0.13 2.04
CA THR A 44 -8.49 -1.57 1.77
C THR A 44 -7.03 -1.91 1.43
N LEU A 45 -6.35 -1.10 0.61
CA LEU A 45 -4.94 -1.29 0.30
C LEU A 45 -4.02 -1.11 1.52
N ARG A 46 -4.39 -0.22 2.45
CA ARG A 46 -3.65 -0.03 3.70
C ARG A 46 -3.72 -1.28 4.58
N LEU A 47 -4.92 -1.83 4.79
CA LEU A 47 -5.19 -2.95 5.70
C LEU A 47 -4.96 -4.35 5.10
N GLN A 48 -5.16 -4.51 3.79
CA GLN A 48 -5.14 -5.82 3.11
C GLN A 48 -4.23 -5.81 1.88
N GLY A 49 -3.30 -4.85 1.80
CA GLY A 49 -2.41 -4.68 0.66
C GLY A 49 -1.86 -6.03 0.15
N PRO A 50 -2.03 -6.35 -1.15
CA PRO A 50 -1.73 -7.68 -1.68
C PRO A 50 -0.25 -8.07 -1.57
N ALA A 51 0.63 -7.08 -1.38
CA ALA A 51 2.05 -7.25 -1.11
C ALA A 51 2.42 -6.52 0.18
N GLY A 52 2.47 -7.25 1.29
CA GLY A 52 2.98 -6.74 2.57
C GLY A 52 4.51 -6.64 2.61
N ARG A 53 5.20 -7.40 1.76
CA ARG A 53 6.67 -7.37 1.61
C ARG A 53 7.07 -7.55 0.14
N SER A 54 7.85 -6.61 -0.37
CA SER A 54 8.50 -6.71 -1.68
C SER A 54 10.00 -6.89 -1.47
N GLN A 55 10.60 -7.92 -2.07
CA GLN A 55 12.00 -8.28 -1.85
C GLN A 55 12.82 -8.16 -3.14
N LEU A 56 14.03 -7.63 -3.01
CA LEU A 56 15.01 -7.53 -4.09
C LEU A 56 16.32 -8.17 -3.63
N LEU A 57 16.99 -8.89 -4.53
CA LEU A 57 18.32 -9.47 -4.30
C LEU A 57 19.40 -8.50 -4.81
N ALA A 58 20.37 -8.19 -3.96
CA ALA A 58 21.53 -7.41 -4.34
C ALA A 58 22.45 -8.25 -5.23
N LEU A 59 22.51 -7.91 -6.52
CA LEU A 59 23.34 -8.63 -7.49
C LEU A 59 24.83 -8.25 -7.42
N LYS A 60 25.14 -7.14 -6.74
CA LYS A 60 26.49 -6.63 -6.50
C LYS A 60 26.48 -5.79 -5.23
N ASN A 61 27.65 -5.63 -4.64
CA ASN A 61 27.84 -4.72 -3.51
C ASN A 61 27.31 -3.33 -3.88
N THR A 62 26.35 -2.85 -3.11
CA THR A 62 25.63 -1.60 -3.33
C THR A 62 25.55 -0.85 -2.01
N ILE A 63 25.59 0.48 -2.05
CA ILE A 63 25.45 1.32 -0.86
C ILE A 63 24.10 2.03 -0.94
N LEU A 64 23.26 1.84 0.07
CA LEU A 64 22.08 2.68 0.26
C LEU A 64 22.53 4.01 0.85
N PRO A 65 22.06 5.15 0.31
CA PRO A 65 22.59 6.45 0.70
C PRO A 65 22.25 6.84 2.14
N VAL A 66 21.12 6.34 2.68
CA VAL A 66 20.61 6.64 4.02
C VAL A 66 19.91 5.40 4.60
N GLY A 67 19.62 5.44 5.89
CA GLY A 67 18.90 4.42 6.64
C GLY A 67 19.69 3.81 7.80
N GLY A 68 21.00 4.07 7.88
CA GLY A 68 21.89 3.53 8.90
C GLY A 68 22.25 4.54 10.01
N GLY A 69 22.92 4.07 11.05
CA GLY A 69 23.34 4.88 12.19
C GLY A 69 22.21 5.20 13.18
N PRO A 70 22.51 5.80 14.35
CA PRO A 70 21.51 6.11 15.39
C PRO A 70 20.44 7.10 14.95
N ASP A 71 20.76 7.94 13.98
CA ASP A 71 19.96 9.01 13.39
C ASP A 71 19.33 8.61 12.04
N GLY A 72 19.63 7.42 11.51
CA GLY A 72 19.10 6.92 10.24
C GLY A 72 19.68 7.60 8.99
N GLN A 73 20.68 8.47 9.14
CA GLN A 73 21.24 9.27 8.03
C GLN A 73 22.53 8.69 7.44
N SER A 74 23.13 7.70 8.08
CA SER A 74 24.37 7.09 7.61
C SER A 74 24.10 6.11 6.46
N PRO A 75 25.04 5.94 5.52
CA PRO A 75 24.91 4.97 4.44
C PRO A 75 24.96 3.53 4.96
N ILE A 76 24.27 2.62 4.26
CA ILE A 76 24.26 1.18 4.56
C ILE A 76 24.93 0.43 3.42
N LEU A 77 25.96 -0.37 3.72
CA LEU A 77 26.51 -1.33 2.79
C LEU A 77 25.56 -2.54 2.68
N VAL A 78 25.17 -2.87 1.45
CA VAL A 78 24.42 -4.07 1.08
C VAL A 78 25.33 -4.94 0.23
N GLU A 79 25.68 -6.12 0.72
CA GLU A 79 26.60 -7.02 0.05
C GLU A 79 25.90 -7.80 -1.08
N GLN A 80 26.69 -8.27 -2.04
CA GLN A 80 26.19 -9.18 -3.06
C GLN A 80 25.59 -10.43 -2.40
N GLY A 81 24.36 -10.75 -2.75
CA GLY A 81 23.61 -11.86 -2.17
C GLY A 81 22.63 -11.45 -1.06
N ASP A 82 22.71 -10.22 -0.55
CA ASP A 82 21.76 -9.73 0.45
C ASP A 82 20.37 -9.52 -0.15
N VAL A 83 19.33 -9.79 0.65
CA VAL A 83 17.94 -9.52 0.29
C VAL A 83 17.47 -8.24 0.99
N VAL A 84 17.16 -7.22 0.20
CA VAL A 84 16.54 -5.98 0.67
C VAL A 84 15.03 -6.14 0.57
N ALA A 85 14.35 -6.04 1.70
CA ALA A 85 12.90 -6.19 1.78
C ALA A 85 12.23 -4.85 2.14
N LEU A 86 11.38 -4.35 1.25
CA LEU A 86 10.45 -3.27 1.57
C LEU A 86 9.27 -3.85 2.35
N ASN A 87 9.07 -3.37 3.57
CA ASN A 87 7.89 -3.69 4.38
C ASN A 87 6.87 -2.57 4.26
N THR A 88 5.80 -2.81 3.51
CA THR A 88 4.67 -1.88 3.40
C THR A 88 3.64 -2.10 4.52
N TRP A 89 3.56 -3.33 5.06
CA TRP A 89 2.62 -3.68 6.13
C TRP A 89 2.95 -2.96 7.44
N GLY A 90 4.21 -3.01 7.89
CA GLY A 90 4.63 -2.43 9.16
C GLY A 90 4.18 -0.96 9.31
N PRO A 91 4.61 -0.05 8.42
CA PRO A 91 4.23 1.36 8.49
C PRO A 91 2.72 1.61 8.41
N ASN A 92 1.97 0.76 7.71
CA ASN A 92 0.51 0.89 7.59
C ASN A 92 -0.24 0.50 8.87
N HIS A 93 0.38 -0.30 9.73
CA HIS A 93 -0.18 -0.83 10.99
C HIS A 93 0.57 -0.32 12.24
N ASP A 94 1.57 0.54 12.06
CA ASP A 94 2.36 1.12 13.14
C ASP A 94 1.64 2.36 13.70
N LYS A 95 1.33 2.31 15.00
CA LYS A 95 0.64 3.38 15.71
C LYS A 95 1.44 4.68 15.74
N ASP A 96 2.77 4.59 15.78
CA ASP A 96 3.67 5.74 15.97
C ASP A 96 4.01 6.43 14.63
N ILE A 97 4.13 5.65 13.54
CA ILE A 97 4.39 6.19 12.19
C ILE A 97 3.11 6.76 11.57
N SER A 98 1.97 6.12 11.83
CA SER A 98 0.67 6.58 11.34
C SER A 98 0.39 8.02 11.76
N THR A 99 0.85 8.46 12.95
CA THR A 99 0.65 9.82 13.44
C THR A 99 1.43 10.93 12.71
N GLY A 100 2.49 10.60 11.95
CA GLY A 100 3.40 11.58 11.33
C GLY A 100 3.22 11.80 9.83
N ILE A 101 2.65 10.83 9.11
CA ILE A 101 2.23 11.00 7.72
C ILE A 101 0.77 11.43 7.75
N SER A 102 0.46 12.57 7.14
CA SER A 102 -0.83 13.28 7.11
C SER A 102 -2.10 12.44 6.77
N ILE A 103 -2.00 11.13 6.58
CA ILE A 103 -3.08 10.21 6.28
C ILE A 103 -3.68 9.51 7.53
N CYS A 104 -3.03 9.56 8.69
CA CYS A 104 -3.50 8.89 9.90
C CYS A 104 -3.42 9.83 11.12
N THR A 105 -4.38 10.74 11.23
CA THR A 105 -4.58 11.52 12.44
C THR A 105 -5.14 10.62 13.56
N GLY A 106 -4.25 9.95 14.29
CA GLY A 106 -4.52 9.49 15.65
C GLY A 106 -4.68 7.99 15.89
N GLY A 107 -3.83 7.46 16.77
CA GLY A 107 -4.25 6.57 17.86
C GLY A 107 -4.52 5.10 17.52
N ASN A 108 -4.94 4.36 18.56
CA ASN A 108 -5.06 2.89 18.64
C ASN A 108 -5.95 2.18 17.58
N ASP A 109 -6.43 2.88 16.56
CA ASP A 109 -7.41 2.39 15.58
C ASP A 109 -6.80 2.01 14.21
N VAL A 110 -5.48 1.82 14.16
CA VAL A 110 -4.73 1.45 12.93
C VAL A 110 -5.24 0.17 12.27
N ASP A 111 -5.79 -0.77 13.02
CA ASP A 111 -6.33 -2.03 12.47
C ASP A 111 -7.82 -1.93 12.07
N GLU A 112 -8.48 -0.80 12.34
CA GLU A 112 -9.89 -0.61 12.04
C GLU A 112 -10.09 -0.06 10.62
N PHE A 113 -11.07 -0.60 9.88
CA PHE A 113 -11.44 -0.12 8.55
C PHE A 113 -12.27 1.18 8.65
N LYS A 114 -11.62 2.33 8.44
CA LYS A 114 -12.23 3.66 8.54
C LYS A 114 -11.91 4.51 7.31
N PRO A 115 -12.58 4.28 6.16
CA PRO A 115 -12.27 5.00 4.92
C PRO A 115 -12.42 6.52 5.04
N GLN A 116 -13.26 7.01 5.95
CA GLN A 116 -13.47 8.44 6.19
C GLN A 116 -12.19 9.16 6.69
N ARG A 117 -11.19 8.45 7.20
CA ARG A 117 -9.90 9.05 7.61
C ARG A 117 -9.16 9.71 6.44
N LEU A 118 -9.47 9.30 5.21
CA LEU A 118 -8.85 9.80 3.99
C LEU A 118 -9.64 10.96 3.36
N ASN A 119 -10.69 11.46 4.02
CA ASN A 119 -11.52 12.56 3.53
C ASN A 119 -10.77 13.91 3.55
N ASP A 120 -9.89 14.13 4.52
CA ASP A 120 -9.16 15.40 4.69
C ASP A 120 -7.81 15.43 3.95
N LYS A 121 -7.70 14.64 2.87
CA LYS A 121 -6.50 14.60 2.03
C LYS A 121 -6.41 15.89 1.22
N ARG A 122 -5.71 16.90 1.76
CA ARG A 122 -4.97 17.85 0.92
C ARG A 122 -3.90 17.06 0.17
N MET A 123 -4.24 16.66 -1.05
CA MET A 123 -3.28 16.18 -2.03
C MET A 123 -2.49 17.42 -2.49
N VAL A 124 -1.35 17.68 -1.84
CA VAL A 124 -0.34 18.62 -2.36
C VAL A 124 0.52 17.90 -3.38
#